data_AF-A1RUM4-F1
#
_entry.id   AF-A1RUM4-F1
#
_cell.length_a   1.000
_cell.length_b   1.000
_cell.length_c   1.000
_cell.angle_alpha   90.00
_cell.angle_beta   90.00
_cell.angle_gamma   90.00
#
_symmetry.space_group_name_H-M   'P 1'
#
loop_
_entity.id
_entity.type
_entity.pdbx_description
1 polymer ?
#
loop_
_entity_poly.entity_id
_entity_poly.type
_entity_poly.pdbx_seq_one_letter_code
_entity_poly.pdbx_strand_id
1 'polypeptide(L)' 'MPIFTHGRLRIEVPRGYEFVYYATFVAGEWDYLKVRRGDRVLDAGAFIGDYTLKLARRAGEVVAVNRSPGPSRS' A
#
# COMPACT_ATOMS: atom_id res chain seq x y z
N MET A 1 -14.92 -7.51 -4.91
CA MET A 1 -14.23 -6.55 -4.03
C MET A 1 -14.32 -5.18 -4.68
N PRO A 2 -14.48 -4.08 -3.94
CA PRO A 2 -14.45 -2.74 -4.53
C PRO A 2 -13.09 -2.43 -5.18
N ILE A 3 -13.12 -1.71 -6.30
CA ILE A 3 -11.93 -1.22 -7.00
C ILE A 3 -11.86 0.29 -6.81
N PHE A 4 -10.73 0.77 -6.31
CA PHE A 4 -10.46 2.19 -6.12
C PHE A 4 -9.42 2.68 -7.13
N THR A 5 -9.46 3.98 -7.44
CA THR A 5 -8.54 4.62 -8.39
C THR A 5 -7.86 5.82 -7.77
N HIS A 6 -6.52 5.85 -7.78
CA HIS A 6 -5.71 6.98 -7.33
C HIS A 6 -4.71 7.40 -8.43
N GLY A 7 -5.01 8.51 -9.11
CA GLY A 7 -4.28 8.89 -10.33
C GLY A 7 -4.43 7.81 -11.41
N ARG A 8 -3.32 7.19 -11.81
CA ARG A 8 -3.31 6.07 -12.78
C ARG A 8 -3.31 4.69 -12.12
N LEU A 9 -3.29 4.63 -10.78
CA LEU A 9 -3.28 3.38 -10.04
C LEU A 9 -4.70 2.87 -9.83
N ARG A 10 -4.91 1.57 -10.04
CA ARG A 10 -6.13 0.85 -9.68
C ARG A 10 -5.78 -0.22 -8.66
N ILE A 11 -6.54 -0.29 -7.57
CA ILE A 11 -6.32 -1.26 -6.48
C ILE A 11 -7.64 -1.91 -6.09
N GLU A 12 -7.61 -3.23 -5.97
CA GLU A 12 -8.73 -4.02 -5.46
C GLU A 12 -8.59 -4.13 -3.95
N VAL A 13 -9.64 -3.74 -3.23
CA VAL A 13 -9.64 -3.73 -1.76
C VAL A 13 -10.70 -4.72 -1.26
N PRO A 14 -10.36 -5.65 -0.35
CA PRO A 14 -11.35 -6.53 0.26
C PRO A 14 -12.53 -5.77 0.85
N ARG A 15 -13.75 -6.32 0.73
CA ARG A 15 -14.93 -5.72 1.36
C ARG A 15 -14.72 -5.64 2.87
N GLY A 16 -15.09 -4.52 3.49
CA GLY A 16 -14.88 -4.25 4.92
C GLY A 16 -13.52 -3.62 5.24
N TYR A 17 -12.62 -3.51 4.26
CA TYR A 17 -11.29 -2.87 4.40
C TYR A 17 -11.15 -1.61 3.55
N GLU A 18 -12.26 -1.03 3.09
CA GLU A 18 -12.28 0.16 2.22
C GLU A 18 -11.53 1.36 2.83
N PHE A 19 -11.49 1.43 4.17
CA PHE A 19 -10.77 2.46 4.91
C PHE A 19 -9.26 2.48 4.61
N VAL A 20 -8.67 1.33 4.25
CA VAL A 20 -7.23 1.19 3.95
C VAL A 20 -6.85 2.07 2.75
N TYR A 21 -7.69 2.10 1.72
CA TYR A 21 -7.49 2.99 0.58
C TYR A 21 -7.46 4.46 1.00
N TYR A 22 -8.41 4.86 1.85
CA TYR A 22 -8.50 6.24 2.33
C TYR A 22 -7.27 6.61 3.16
N ALA A 23 -6.90 5.79 4.14
CA ALA A 23 -5.76 6.04 5.03
C ALA A 23 -4.46 6.24 4.22
N THR A 24 -4.19 5.36 3.26
CA THR A 24 -2.94 5.37 2.50
C THR A 24 -2.88 6.45 1.43
N PHE A 25 -3.93 6.58 0.61
CA PHE A 25 -3.89 7.42 -0.59
C PHE A 25 -4.51 8.81 -0.39
N VAL A 26 -5.44 8.98 0.56
CA VAL A 26 -6.17 10.24 0.76
C VAL A 26 -5.69 10.98 1.99
N ALA A 27 -5.72 10.32 3.16
CA ALA A 27 -5.22 10.91 4.40
C ALA A 27 -3.69 10.98 4.44
N GLY A 28 -3.02 10.13 3.67
CA GLY A 28 -1.57 10.13 3.57
C GLY A 28 -0.90 9.73 4.88
N GLU A 29 -1.44 8.73 5.57
CA GLU A 29 -1.03 8.27 6.90
C GLU A 29 0.50 8.19 7.07
N TRP A 30 1.21 7.79 6.01
CA TRP A 30 2.65 7.56 6.00
C TRP A 30 3.48 8.64 5.25
N ASP A 31 2.89 9.76 4.82
CA ASP A 31 3.60 10.78 4.01
C ASP A 31 4.66 11.59 4.77
N TYR A 32 4.73 11.42 6.09
CA TYR A 32 5.84 11.93 6.88
C TYR A 32 7.15 11.16 6.61
N LEU A 33 7.07 9.91 6.15
CA LEU A 33 8.23 9.14 5.71
C LEU A 33 8.77 9.69 4.39
N LYS A 34 9.92 10.37 4.44
CA LYS A 34 10.53 11.04 3.29
C LYS A 34 11.37 10.08 2.45
N VAL A 35 10.72 9.09 1.83
CA VAL A 35 11.36 8.14 0.91
C VAL A 35 11.83 8.83 -0.36
N ARG A 36 13.08 8.57 -0.74
CA ARG A 36 13.79 9.18 -1.86
C ARG A 36 14.14 8.16 -2.93
N ARG A 37 14.48 8.68 -4.11
CA ARG A 37 15.01 7.88 -5.21
C ARG A 37 16.33 7.24 -4.78
N GLY A 38 16.41 5.91 -4.89
CA GLY A 38 17.58 5.12 -4.50
C GLY A 38 17.44 4.42 -3.15
N ASP A 39 16.45 4.79 -2.34
CA ASP A 39 16.18 4.08 -1.09
C ASP A 39 15.71 2.65 -1.37
N ARG A 40 16.14 1.72 -0.51
CA ARG A 40 15.61 0.35 -0.44
C ARG A 40 14.70 0.24 0.77
N VAL A 41 13.44 -0.11 0.53
CA VAL A 41 12.42 -0.16 1.59
C VAL A 41 11.90 -1.57 1.78
N LEU A 42 11.78 -2.00 3.04
CA LEU A 42 11.06 -3.21 3.43
C LEU A 42 9.67 -2.81 3.93
N ASP A 43 8.62 -3.15 3.19
CA ASP A 43 7.23 -2.98 3.60
C ASP A 43 6.76 -4.25 4.33
N ALA A 44 6.92 -4.24 5.65
CA ALA A 44 6.62 -5.39 6.51
C ALA A 44 5.16 -5.36 6.97
N GLY A 45 4.41 -6.41 6.63
CA GLY A 45 2.96 -6.45 6.85
C GLY A 45 2.18 -5.77 5.73
N ALA A 46 2.68 -5.84 4.49
CA ALA A 46 2.19 -5.08 3.34
C ALA A 46 0.70 -5.26 3.00
N PHE A 47 0.00 -6.24 3.59
CA PHE A 47 -1.41 -6.53 3.37
C PHE A 47 -1.77 -6.67 1.88
N ILE A 48 -2.45 -5.68 1.29
CA ILE A 48 -2.82 -5.63 -0.14
C ILE A 48 -1.80 -4.89 -1.01
N GLY A 49 -0.70 -4.41 -0.44
CA GLY A 49 0.38 -3.70 -1.11
C GLY A 49 0.05 -2.25 -1.47
N ASP A 50 -0.94 -1.63 -0.82
CA ASP A 50 -1.35 -0.26 -1.05
C ASP A 50 -0.20 0.73 -0.79
N TYR A 51 0.48 0.59 0.35
CA TYR A 51 1.61 1.45 0.66
C TYR A 51 2.85 1.09 -0.17
N THR A 52 3.09 -0.21 -0.41
CA THR A 52 4.12 -0.70 -1.36
C THR A 52 4.00 0.03 -2.71
N LEU A 53 2.80 0.11 -3.28
CA LEU A 53 2.55 0.76 -4.57
C LEU A 53 2.78 2.27 -4.52
N LYS A 54 2.43 2.92 -3.40
CA LYS A 54 2.73 4.35 -3.18
C LYS A 54 4.25 4.59 -3.17
N LEU A 55 5.00 3.71 -2.51
CA LEU A 55 6.46 3.78 -2.40
C LEU A 55 7.21 3.43 -3.69
N ALA A 56 6.75 2.43 -4.44
CA ALA A 56 7.39 1.96 -5.67
C ALA A 56 7.51 3.05 -6.75
N ARG A 57 6.70 4.11 -6.66
CA ARG A 57 6.77 5.29 -7.54
C ARG A 57 7.92 6.24 -7.21
N ARG A 58 8.57 6.08 -6.05
CA ARG A 58 9.58 7.00 -5.50
C ARG A 58 10.89 6.29 -5.13
N ALA A 59 10.80 5.14 -4.47
CA ALA A 59 11.95 4.36 -4.01
C ALA A 59 12.78 3.78 -5.17
N GLY A 60 14.01 3.39 -4.89
CA GLY A 60 14.80 2.57 -5.83
C GLY A 60 14.32 1.12 -5.86
N GLU A 61 13.97 0.58 -4.69
CA GLU A 61 13.47 -0.79 -4.51
C GLU A 61 12.51 -0.84 -3.32
N VAL A 62 11.45 -1.64 -3.44
CA VAL A 62 10.54 -1.96 -2.33
C VAL A 62 10.33 -3.47 -2.29
N VAL A 63 10.64 -4.08 -1.15
CA VAL A 63 10.36 -5.49 -0.87
C VAL A 63 9.13 -5.55 0.02
N ALA A 64 8.05 -6.11 -0.49
CA ALA A 64 6.82 -6.31 0.29
C ALA A 64 6.84 -7.68 0.95
N VAL A 65 6.60 -7.72 2.25
CA VAL A 65 6.50 -8.97 3.02
C VAL A 65 5.15 -9.00 3.72
N ASN A 66 4.39 -10.07 3.50
CA ASN A 66 3.16 -10.33 4.23
C ASN A 66 3.17 -11.76 4.77
N ARG A 67 2.73 -11.95 6.02
CA ARG A 67 2.72 -13.27 6.68
C ARG A 67 1.52 -14.12 6.26
N SER A 68 0.47 -13.51 5.70
CA SER A 68 -0.75 -14.19 5.27
C SER A 68 -0.96 -14.04 3.76
N PRO A 69 -1.44 -15.07 3.04
CA PRO A 69 -1.77 -14.97 1.61
C PRO A 69 -3.02 -14.10 1.33
N GLY A 70 -3.66 -13.51 2.34
CA GLY A 70 -4.81 -12.63 2.18
C GLY A 70 -5.45 -12.24 3.52
N PRO A 71 -6.55 -11.45 3.50
CA PRO A 71 -7.30 -11.12 4.70
C PRO A 71 -7.74 -12.40 5.41
N SER A 72 -7.45 -12.50 6.71
CA SER A 72 -7.99 -13.56 7.55
C SER A 72 -9.52 -13.48 7.49
N ARG A 73 -10.18 -14.54 7.03
CA ARG A 73 -11.62 -14.68 7.19
C ARG A 73 -11.87 -14.93 8.68
N SER A 74 -12.07 -13.85 9.44
CA SER A 74 -12.68 -13.89 10.76
C SER A 74 -14.20 -13.96 10.61
#